data_AF-A0A5P1EMP7-F1
#
_entry.id   AF-A0A5P1EMP7-F1
#
_cell.length_a   1.000
_cell.length_b   1.000
_cell.length_c   1.000
_cell.angle_alpha   90.00
_cell.angle_beta   90.00
_cell.angle_gamma   90.00
#
_symmetry.space_group_name_H-M   'P 1'
#
loop_
_entity.id
_entity.type
_entity.pdbx_description
1 polymer ?
#
loop_
_entity_poly.entity_id
_entity_poly.type
_entity_poly.pdbx_seq_one_letter_code
_entity_poly.pdbx_strand_id
1 'polypeptide(L)'
;MLRFGSSRGIRAALASFTILSLAMLRFGSSRGIRAALASFNASAPFASRSIHSPPFPTVAAEEISVSQPAEVLNLVQGKWKASSSWNSIVDPLNGYPFINVAEVQEAEIKPFVESLSSCPKHGLHNPLRSPERYLMFGEISAKAAHMLGQPEVEKFFSRLIQRVSPKSYTQALGEVQVTRKFLENFSGDQVRFLARSFAVPGNHLGQQSNGYRWPYGPVAIITPFNFPLEIPLLQLMGALYMGNKPVLKVDSKVSIVMEQMLRLLHKCGLPKEDVDFINSDGITMNKLLMEAKPQMTLFTGSSRVAEKLAADLKGRVKLEDAGFGWKILGPDVQEVEYVAWVCDQDAYACSGQKCSAQSMLFMHEIVTQYKQDQLNMVLDACERMHAHLTAAVVSNDQLFLQARSLKILSTVYFALYFHIYSLIKSKELFG
;
A
#
# COMPACT_ATOMS: atom_id res chain seq x y z
N MET A 1 -43.41 3.66 16.26
CA MET A 1 -44.27 2.63 15.64
C MET A 1 -43.34 1.50 15.23
N LEU A 2 -43.37 0.39 16.00
CA LEU A 2 -42.79 -0.96 15.77
C LEU A 2 -41.26 -1.09 15.55
N ARG A 3 -40.52 -2.05 16.12
CA ARG A 3 -40.45 -2.71 17.43
C ARG A 3 -39.11 -3.49 17.40
N PHE A 4 -38.41 -3.55 18.53
CA PHE A 4 -37.19 -4.35 18.75
C PHE A 4 -37.40 -5.86 18.55
N GLY A 5 -36.34 -6.57 18.14
CA GLY A 5 -36.19 -8.02 18.19
C GLY A 5 -34.72 -8.43 18.33
N SER A 6 -34.43 -9.25 19.33
CA SER A 6 -33.15 -9.47 20.00
C SER A 6 -32.30 -10.63 19.47
N SER A 7 -31.03 -10.60 19.87
CA SER A 7 -29.98 -11.62 19.92
C SER A 7 -30.36 -13.12 19.82
N ARG A 8 -29.56 -13.86 19.03
CA ARG A 8 -29.01 -15.22 19.29
C ARG A 8 -28.29 -15.73 18.03
N GLY A 9 -27.02 -16.15 18.15
CA GLY A 9 -26.39 -16.95 17.08
C GLY A 9 -24.87 -16.85 16.90
N ILE A 10 -24.07 -16.79 17.97
CA ILE A 10 -22.65 -17.18 17.90
C ILE A 10 -22.59 -18.69 18.17
N ARG A 11 -21.80 -19.40 17.34
CA ARG A 11 -21.49 -20.86 17.32
C ARG A 11 -22.29 -21.71 16.31
N ALA A 12 -21.80 -21.79 15.07
CA ALA A 12 -21.86 -22.99 14.22
C ALA A 12 -21.22 -22.74 12.84
N ALA A 13 -19.88 -22.83 12.73
CA ALA A 13 -19.19 -23.03 11.45
C ALA A 13 -17.73 -23.50 11.68
N LEU A 14 -17.57 -24.53 12.50
CA LEU A 14 -16.30 -25.22 12.77
C LEU A 14 -16.63 -26.72 12.85
N ALA A 15 -16.96 -27.32 11.70
CA ALA A 15 -17.01 -28.77 11.48
C ALA A 15 -17.52 -29.05 10.05
N SER A 16 -16.62 -29.06 9.07
CA SER A 16 -16.79 -29.79 7.80
C SER A 16 -15.45 -29.84 7.07
N PHE A 17 -14.45 -30.40 7.74
CA PHE A 17 -13.32 -31.06 7.08
C PHE A 17 -13.50 -32.55 7.36
N THR A 18 -13.10 -33.39 6.41
CA THR A 18 -13.13 -34.87 6.41
C THR A 18 -14.42 -35.48 5.85
N ILE A 19 -14.37 -35.87 4.57
CA ILE A 19 -14.79 -37.17 3.99
C ILE A 19 -14.69 -36.98 2.47
N LEU A 20 -13.55 -37.32 1.88
CA LEU A 20 -13.46 -37.79 0.49
C LEU A 20 -12.14 -38.53 0.31
N SER A 21 -12.09 -39.74 0.85
CA SER A 21 -11.07 -40.75 0.53
C SER A 21 -11.66 -42.09 0.91
N LEU A 22 -12.12 -42.84 -0.10
CA LEU A 22 -12.20 -44.30 -0.19
C LEU A 22 -13.30 -44.66 -1.21
N ALA A 23 -12.90 -44.82 -2.48
CA ALA A 23 -13.56 -45.72 -3.41
C ALA A 23 -12.67 -45.84 -4.65
N MET A 24 -11.85 -46.90 -4.70
CA MET A 24 -11.66 -47.75 -5.89
C MET A 24 -10.47 -48.68 -5.64
N LEU A 25 -10.78 -49.95 -5.39
CA LEU A 25 -9.83 -51.04 -5.46
C LEU A 25 -10.55 -52.27 -6.03
N ARG A 26 -9.98 -52.78 -7.13
CA ARG A 26 -9.94 -54.17 -7.64
C ARG A 26 -10.61 -54.42 -8.99
N PHE A 27 -9.76 -54.63 -10.00
CA PHE A 27 -9.56 -55.84 -10.83
C PHE A 27 -8.32 -55.51 -11.69
N GLY A 28 -7.35 -56.34 -12.05
CA GLY A 28 -7.03 -57.75 -11.89
C GLY A 28 -5.68 -57.94 -12.62
N SER A 29 -4.86 -58.89 -12.18
CA SER A 29 -3.50 -59.13 -12.64
C SER A 29 -3.39 -59.72 -14.05
N SER A 30 -2.37 -59.31 -14.84
CA SER A 30 -1.67 -60.20 -15.76
C SER A 30 -0.24 -59.72 -16.06
N ARG A 31 0.68 -60.69 -16.08
CA ARG A 31 2.14 -60.59 -16.27
C ARG A 31 2.56 -60.34 -17.73
N GLY A 32 3.76 -59.77 -17.90
CA GLY A 32 4.58 -59.78 -19.12
C GLY A 32 4.23 -58.65 -20.08
N ILE A 33 5.14 -57.74 -20.44
CA ILE A 33 6.21 -57.97 -21.41
C ILE A 33 7.30 -56.89 -21.24
N ARG A 34 8.56 -57.30 -21.43
CA ARG A 34 9.77 -56.46 -21.47
C ARG A 34 9.81 -55.56 -22.71
N ALA A 35 10.48 -54.42 -22.53
CA ALA A 35 11.29 -53.70 -23.51
C ALA A 35 10.58 -52.95 -24.66
N ALA A 36 10.67 -51.62 -24.61
CA ALA A 36 11.08 -50.76 -25.72
C ALA A 36 11.22 -49.30 -25.24
N LEU A 37 12.39 -48.97 -24.67
CA LEU A 37 12.85 -47.57 -24.57
C LEU A 37 13.50 -47.22 -25.90
N ALA A 38 12.81 -46.47 -26.74
CA ALA A 38 13.38 -45.86 -27.93
C ALA A 38 12.79 -44.46 -28.13
N SER A 39 13.63 -43.46 -27.81
CA SER A 39 13.79 -42.20 -28.54
C SER A 39 12.52 -41.45 -29.00
N PHE A 40 12.09 -40.48 -28.20
CA PHE A 40 11.50 -39.24 -28.71
C PHE A 40 12.34 -38.06 -28.20
N ASN A 41 13.39 -37.74 -28.95
CA ASN A 41 14.14 -36.50 -28.84
C ASN A 41 13.40 -35.42 -29.64
N ALA A 42 12.73 -34.50 -28.94
CA ALA A 42 12.30 -33.23 -29.51
C ALA A 42 12.14 -32.18 -28.40
N SER A 43 13.23 -31.89 -27.68
CA SER A 43 13.35 -30.68 -26.87
C SER A 43 14.16 -29.66 -27.66
N ALA A 44 13.49 -28.75 -28.35
CA ALA A 44 14.13 -27.56 -28.89
C ALA A 44 14.61 -26.69 -27.71
N PRO A 45 15.90 -26.33 -27.61
CA PRO A 45 16.35 -25.44 -26.56
C PRO A 45 15.94 -24.02 -26.95
N PHE A 46 15.02 -23.43 -26.19
CA PHE A 46 14.92 -21.97 -26.11
C PHE A 46 16.23 -21.47 -25.51
N ALA A 47 17.18 -21.13 -26.37
CA ALA A 47 18.42 -20.47 -26.01
C ALA A 47 18.06 -19.07 -25.50
N SER A 48 17.86 -18.97 -24.18
CA SER A 48 17.89 -17.71 -23.45
C SER A 48 19.27 -17.07 -23.65
N ARG A 49 19.36 -16.13 -24.61
CA ARG A 49 20.49 -15.21 -24.67
C ARG A 49 20.39 -14.31 -23.44
N SER A 50 21.13 -14.69 -22.40
CA SER A 50 21.40 -13.86 -21.22
C SER A 50 22.16 -12.59 -21.65
N ILE A 51 21.42 -11.56 -22.07
CA ILE A 51 21.93 -10.20 -22.10
C ILE A 51 22.06 -9.78 -20.63
N HIS A 52 23.30 -9.81 -20.12
CA HIS A 52 23.64 -9.57 -18.73
C HIS A 52 23.02 -8.27 -18.24
N SER A 53 21.97 -8.38 -17.43
CA SER A 53 21.59 -7.31 -16.53
C SER A 53 22.57 -7.29 -15.35
N PRO A 54 22.94 -6.11 -14.83
CA PRO A 54 23.64 -6.04 -13.57
C PRO A 54 22.87 -6.83 -12.51
N PRO A 55 23.55 -7.63 -11.66
CA PRO A 55 22.89 -8.42 -10.63
C PRO A 55 22.15 -7.50 -9.65
N PHE A 56 21.01 -7.98 -9.14
CA PHE A 56 20.41 -7.40 -7.92
C PHE A 56 21.19 -7.91 -6.69
N PRO A 57 21.54 -7.03 -5.73
CA PRO A 57 21.39 -5.57 -5.74
C PRO A 57 22.57 -4.85 -6.44
N THR A 58 22.37 -3.60 -6.89
CA THR A 58 23.46 -2.76 -7.44
C THR A 58 24.01 -1.74 -6.46
N VAL A 59 23.47 -1.68 -5.24
CA VAL A 59 23.88 -0.77 -4.16
C VAL A 59 23.94 -1.52 -2.84
N ALA A 60 24.74 -1.03 -1.90
CA ALA A 60 24.76 -1.49 -0.52
C ALA A 60 24.09 -0.41 0.37
N ALA A 61 22.88 -0.67 0.86
CA ALA A 61 22.02 0.35 1.49
C ALA A 61 22.68 1.12 2.65
N GLU A 62 23.51 0.44 3.45
CA GLU A 62 24.20 1.04 4.61
C GLU A 62 25.48 1.80 4.21
N GLU A 63 26.02 1.60 3.00
CA GLU A 63 27.27 2.24 2.53
C GLU A 63 27.04 3.52 1.71
N ILE A 64 25.80 3.73 1.22
CA ILE A 64 25.45 4.92 0.43
C ILE A 64 25.78 6.19 1.22
N SER A 65 26.63 7.04 0.68
CA SER A 65 27.18 8.21 1.39
C SER A 65 27.73 9.23 0.40
N VAL A 66 28.20 10.38 0.90
CA VAL A 66 28.89 11.39 0.06
C VAL A 66 30.14 10.82 -0.60
N SER A 67 30.87 9.96 0.11
CA SER A 67 32.08 9.30 -0.40
C SER A 67 31.79 8.16 -1.38
N GLN A 68 30.57 7.61 -1.34
CA GLN A 68 30.15 6.48 -2.17
C GLN A 68 28.68 6.70 -2.59
N PRO A 69 28.42 7.69 -3.46
CA PRO A 69 27.06 8.02 -3.85
C PRO A 69 26.48 6.91 -4.74
N ALA A 70 25.19 6.64 -4.57
CA ALA A 70 24.49 5.71 -5.44
C ALA A 70 24.01 6.41 -6.72
N GLU A 71 23.88 5.67 -7.81
CA GLU A 71 23.27 6.15 -9.05
C GLU A 71 21.93 5.45 -9.28
N VAL A 72 20.93 6.21 -9.71
CA VAL A 72 19.62 5.69 -10.10
C VAL A 72 19.40 5.87 -11.59
N LEU A 73 19.05 4.79 -12.27
CA LEU A 73 18.87 4.76 -13.73
C LEU A 73 17.39 4.64 -14.12
N ASN A 74 17.11 4.94 -15.38
CA ASN A 74 15.80 4.73 -16.00
C ASN A 74 15.73 3.36 -16.69
N LEU A 75 14.55 2.75 -16.79
CA LEU A 75 14.29 1.58 -17.64
C LEU A 75 13.39 2.00 -18.79
N VAL A 76 13.86 1.86 -20.03
CA VAL A 76 13.00 2.13 -21.19
C VAL A 76 13.30 1.17 -22.32
N GLN A 77 12.26 0.60 -22.93
CA GLN A 77 12.40 -0.39 -24.01
C GLN A 77 13.34 -1.55 -23.61
N GLY A 78 13.19 -2.02 -22.36
CA GLY A 78 13.95 -3.14 -21.81
C GLY A 78 15.42 -2.86 -21.49
N LYS A 79 15.88 -1.61 -21.54
CA LYS A 79 17.27 -1.21 -21.27
C LYS A 79 17.37 -0.21 -20.13
N TRP A 80 18.29 -0.47 -19.20
CA TRP A 80 18.68 0.52 -18.20
C TRP A 80 19.50 1.62 -18.86
N LYS A 81 19.10 2.88 -18.67
CA LYS A 81 19.72 4.06 -19.29
C LYS A 81 19.93 5.18 -18.26
N ALA A 82 21.11 5.78 -18.31
CA ALA A 82 21.34 7.08 -17.72
C ALA A 82 20.65 8.18 -18.55
N SER A 83 20.52 9.35 -17.95
CA SER A 83 20.13 10.62 -18.60
C SER A 83 21.37 11.49 -18.72
N SER A 84 21.33 12.48 -19.62
CA SER A 84 22.34 13.54 -19.67
C SER A 84 22.28 14.44 -18.43
N SER A 85 21.15 14.47 -17.72
CA SER A 85 20.91 15.27 -16.53
C SER A 85 20.86 14.41 -15.27
N TRP A 86 21.48 14.89 -14.19
CA TRP A 86 21.52 14.23 -12.89
C TRP A 86 20.94 15.15 -11.81
N ASN A 87 20.01 14.60 -11.04
CA ASN A 87 19.45 15.24 -9.86
C ASN A 87 20.11 14.66 -8.61
N SER A 88 20.82 15.52 -7.86
CA SER A 88 21.51 15.09 -6.64
C SER A 88 20.56 15.17 -5.44
N ILE A 89 20.21 14.01 -4.91
CA ILE A 89 19.33 13.86 -3.75
C ILE A 89 20.21 13.92 -2.50
N VAL A 90 19.77 14.74 -1.53
CA VAL A 90 20.40 14.87 -0.23
C VAL A 90 19.90 13.82 0.75
N ASP A 91 20.78 13.35 1.63
CA ASP A 91 20.41 12.45 2.73
C ASP A 91 19.54 13.23 3.73
N PRO A 92 18.30 12.79 4.00
CA PRO A 92 17.40 13.49 4.91
C PRO A 92 17.92 13.64 6.35
N LEU A 93 18.91 12.85 6.76
CA LEU A 93 19.45 12.86 8.11
C LEU A 93 20.57 13.88 8.33
N ASN A 94 21.24 14.32 7.26
CA ASN A 94 22.41 15.21 7.37
C ASN A 94 22.51 16.31 6.29
N GLY A 95 21.69 16.25 5.24
CA GLY A 95 21.62 17.25 4.18
C GLY A 95 22.70 17.14 3.10
N TYR A 96 23.58 16.14 3.14
CA TYR A 96 24.63 15.96 2.13
C TYR A 96 24.17 15.10 0.95
N PRO A 97 24.63 15.37 -0.28
CA PRO A 97 24.27 14.58 -1.46
C PRO A 97 24.82 13.15 -1.37
N PHE A 98 23.95 12.15 -1.58
CA PHE A 98 24.31 10.73 -1.45
C PHE A 98 23.71 9.83 -2.55
N ILE A 99 22.78 10.35 -3.35
CA ILE A 99 22.20 9.64 -4.49
C ILE A 99 22.12 10.60 -5.68
N ASN A 100 22.60 10.16 -6.85
CA ASN A 100 22.41 10.87 -8.11
C ASN A 100 21.37 10.14 -8.95
N VAL A 101 20.31 10.82 -9.33
CA VAL A 101 19.21 10.25 -10.11
C VAL A 101 19.30 10.75 -11.55
N ALA A 102 19.37 9.84 -12.51
CA ALA A 102 19.32 10.16 -13.94
C ALA A 102 17.93 10.72 -14.31
N GLU A 103 17.78 12.04 -14.33
CA GLU A 103 16.49 12.70 -14.50
C GLU A 103 16.22 12.98 -15.98
N VAL A 104 15.21 12.33 -16.53
CA VAL A 104 14.78 12.51 -17.92
C VAL A 104 14.29 13.94 -18.10
N GLN A 105 14.85 14.62 -19.09
CA GLN A 105 14.42 15.96 -19.50
C GLN A 105 13.30 15.88 -20.53
N GLU A 106 12.58 16.99 -20.72
CA GLU A 106 11.48 17.08 -21.68
C GLU A 106 11.81 16.64 -23.12
N ALA A 107 13.08 16.78 -23.56
CA ALA A 107 13.53 16.37 -24.89
C ALA A 107 13.80 14.85 -25.00
N GLU A 108 13.91 14.16 -23.87
CA GLU A 108 14.33 12.75 -23.76
C GLU A 108 13.13 11.80 -23.55
N ILE A 109 11.88 12.31 -23.52
CA ILE A 109 10.67 11.50 -23.26
C ILE A 109 10.24 10.60 -24.43
N LYS A 110 10.70 10.89 -25.65
CA LYS A 110 10.24 10.21 -26.88
C LYS A 110 10.32 8.67 -26.81
N PRO A 111 11.40 8.03 -26.31
CA PRO A 111 11.45 6.58 -26.19
C PRO A 111 10.37 5.99 -25.26
N PHE A 112 9.95 6.73 -24.23
CA PHE A 112 8.87 6.30 -23.34
C PHE A 112 7.50 6.40 -24.01
N VAL A 113 7.27 7.48 -24.78
CA VAL A 113 6.05 7.65 -25.58
C VAL A 113 5.92 6.52 -26.60
N GLU A 114 7.00 6.19 -27.31
CA GLU A 114 7.05 5.08 -28.27
C GLU A 114 6.84 3.72 -27.60
N SER A 115 7.48 3.49 -26.45
CA SER A 115 7.36 2.24 -25.70
C SER A 115 5.94 2.03 -25.18
N LEU A 116 5.27 3.05 -24.63
CA LEU A 116 3.85 2.96 -24.27
C LEU A 116 2.97 2.68 -25.49
N SER A 117 3.19 3.41 -26.59
CA SER A 117 2.39 3.28 -27.82
C SER A 117 2.50 1.90 -28.48
N SER A 118 3.58 1.15 -28.18
CA SER A 118 3.70 -0.25 -28.62
C SER A 118 2.67 -1.19 -27.98
N CYS A 119 2.07 -0.81 -26.86
CA CYS A 119 1.00 -1.58 -26.22
C CYS A 119 -0.37 -1.21 -26.82
N PRO A 120 -1.06 -2.15 -27.48
CA PRO A 120 -2.39 -1.92 -28.00
C PRO A 120 -3.44 -1.82 -26.87
N LYS A 121 -4.59 -1.21 -27.16
CA LYS A 121 -5.69 -1.05 -26.19
C LYS A 121 -6.30 -2.37 -25.68
N HIS A 122 -6.07 -3.47 -26.38
CA HIS A 122 -6.46 -4.81 -25.91
C HIS A 122 -5.41 -5.47 -25.00
N GLY A 123 -4.37 -4.72 -24.61
CA GLY A 123 -3.32 -5.15 -23.69
C GLY A 123 -2.26 -6.07 -24.29
N LEU A 124 -1.23 -6.32 -23.47
CA LEU A 124 -0.20 -7.35 -23.69
C LEU A 124 -0.80 -8.76 -23.63
N HIS A 125 -1.80 -8.93 -22.77
CA HIS A 125 -2.66 -10.11 -22.66
C HIS A 125 -4.05 -9.70 -22.18
N ASN A 126 -5.04 -10.56 -22.39
CA ASN A 126 -6.41 -10.41 -21.90
C ASN A 126 -7.04 -11.80 -21.75
N PRO A 127 -8.29 -11.94 -21.26
CA PRO A 127 -8.89 -13.26 -21.04
C PRO A 127 -8.95 -14.16 -22.29
N LEU A 128 -8.83 -13.59 -23.49
CA LEU A 128 -8.93 -14.29 -24.78
C LEU A 128 -7.64 -14.26 -25.60
N ARG A 129 -6.58 -13.58 -25.12
CA ARG A 129 -5.30 -13.43 -25.83
C ARG A 129 -4.13 -13.55 -24.88
N SER A 130 -3.19 -14.42 -25.20
CA SER A 130 -2.02 -14.71 -24.39
C SER A 130 -2.33 -15.01 -22.92
N PRO A 131 -3.34 -15.86 -22.61
CA PRO A 131 -3.73 -16.15 -21.22
C PRO A 131 -2.64 -16.85 -20.41
N GLU A 132 -1.64 -17.45 -21.06
CA GLU A 132 -0.44 -18.01 -20.41
C GLU A 132 0.30 -16.96 -19.56
N ARG A 133 0.17 -15.67 -19.91
CA ARG A 133 0.81 -14.58 -19.17
C ARG A 133 0.23 -14.39 -17.77
N TYR A 134 -1.03 -14.75 -17.53
CA TYR A 134 -1.59 -14.75 -16.17
C TYR A 134 -0.83 -15.73 -15.26
N LEU A 135 -0.47 -16.91 -15.78
CA LEU A 135 0.31 -17.92 -15.04
C LEU A 135 1.75 -17.48 -14.85
N MET A 136 2.38 -16.89 -15.89
CA MET A 136 3.72 -16.31 -15.79
C MET A 136 3.81 -15.28 -14.66
N PHE A 137 2.83 -14.39 -14.54
CA PHE A 137 2.80 -13.43 -13.43
C PHE A 137 2.55 -14.09 -12.07
N GLY A 138 1.79 -15.18 -12.01
CA GLY A 138 1.68 -16.01 -10.80
C GLY A 138 3.03 -16.61 -10.36
N GLU A 139 3.84 -17.08 -11.31
CA GLU A 139 5.19 -17.58 -11.03
C GLU A 139 6.16 -16.48 -10.61
N ILE A 140 6.13 -15.32 -11.29
CA ILE A 140 6.94 -14.16 -10.92
C ILE A 140 6.61 -13.73 -9.50
N SER A 141 5.32 -13.70 -9.14
CA SER A 141 4.86 -13.32 -7.80
C SER A 141 5.37 -14.30 -6.73
N ALA A 142 5.30 -15.60 -7.00
CA ALA A 142 5.82 -16.62 -6.09
C ALA A 142 7.34 -16.49 -5.87
N LYS A 143 8.11 -16.30 -6.96
CA LYS A 143 9.57 -16.11 -6.88
C LYS A 143 9.94 -14.82 -6.16
N ALA A 144 9.26 -13.71 -6.46
CA ALA A 144 9.52 -12.42 -5.83
C ALA A 144 9.13 -12.41 -4.35
N ALA A 145 8.01 -13.03 -3.98
CA ALA A 145 7.61 -13.23 -2.59
C ALA A 145 8.65 -14.04 -1.81
N HIS A 146 9.12 -15.14 -2.39
CA HIS A 146 10.17 -15.97 -1.79
C HIS A 146 11.47 -15.17 -1.60
N MET A 147 11.90 -14.40 -2.61
CA MET A 147 13.08 -13.55 -2.52
C MET A 147 12.95 -12.47 -1.43
N LEU A 148 11.81 -11.77 -1.35
CA LEU A 148 11.55 -10.79 -0.29
C LEU A 148 11.42 -11.42 1.10
N GLY A 149 11.13 -12.71 1.17
CA GLY A 149 11.10 -13.48 2.41
C GLY A 149 12.49 -13.88 2.93
N GLN A 150 13.54 -13.71 2.14
CA GLN A 150 14.90 -13.98 2.59
C GLN A 150 15.36 -12.88 3.56
N PRO A 151 15.91 -13.23 4.75
CA PRO A 151 16.25 -12.24 5.77
C PRO A 151 17.19 -11.12 5.29
N GLU A 152 18.15 -11.44 4.43
CA GLU A 152 19.10 -10.48 3.87
C GLU A 152 18.46 -9.51 2.89
N VAL A 153 17.49 -9.97 2.09
CA VAL A 153 16.74 -9.15 1.14
C VAL A 153 15.74 -8.27 1.89
N GLU A 154 15.06 -8.83 2.89
CA GLU A 154 14.13 -8.11 3.75
C GLU A 154 14.86 -6.98 4.51
N LYS A 155 16.02 -7.27 5.09
CA LYS A 155 16.90 -6.28 5.72
C LYS A 155 17.38 -5.23 4.72
N PHE A 156 17.81 -5.64 3.53
CA PHE A 156 18.29 -4.74 2.48
C PHE A 156 17.24 -3.69 2.11
N PHE A 157 16.02 -4.11 1.77
CA PHE A 157 14.95 -3.16 1.43
C PHE A 157 14.55 -2.31 2.63
N SER A 158 14.43 -2.90 3.82
CA SER A 158 14.10 -2.14 5.03
C SER A 158 15.11 -1.02 5.27
N ARG A 159 16.42 -1.30 5.19
CA ARG A 159 17.47 -0.29 5.34
C ARG A 159 17.45 0.73 4.22
N LEU A 160 17.30 0.32 2.97
CA LEU A 160 17.24 1.24 1.84
C LEU A 160 16.06 2.20 1.95
N ILE A 161 14.88 1.70 2.36
CA ILE A 161 13.70 2.53 2.66
C ILE A 161 14.03 3.54 3.75
N GLN A 162 14.64 3.14 4.88
CA GLN A 162 15.00 4.08 5.95
C GLN A 162 15.93 5.20 5.50
N ARG A 163 16.85 4.92 4.57
CA ARG A 163 17.81 5.91 4.06
C ARG A 163 17.17 7.03 3.26
N VAL A 164 16.11 6.72 2.50
CA VAL A 164 15.47 7.69 1.59
C VAL A 164 14.12 8.19 2.09
N SER A 165 13.44 7.41 2.93
CA SER A 165 12.13 7.71 3.52
C SER A 165 12.21 7.44 5.03
N PRO A 166 12.83 8.36 5.81
CA PRO A 166 13.17 8.12 7.21
C PRO A 166 11.96 7.70 8.05
N LYS A 167 12.04 6.47 8.56
CA LYS A 167 11.07 5.85 9.45
C LYS A 167 11.78 4.82 10.33
N SER A 168 11.14 4.35 11.39
CA SER A 168 11.74 3.29 12.21
C SER A 168 11.94 2.02 11.40
N TYR A 169 12.89 1.18 11.82
CA TYR A 169 13.19 -0.08 11.11
C TYR A 169 11.93 -0.96 11.04
N THR A 170 11.15 -1.04 12.12
CA THR A 170 9.89 -1.79 12.15
C THR A 170 8.87 -1.29 11.14
N GLN A 171 8.77 0.02 10.92
CA GLN A 171 7.86 0.59 9.91
C GLN A 171 8.33 0.27 8.49
N ALA A 172 9.65 0.40 8.22
CA ALA A 172 10.21 0.03 6.91
C ALA A 172 10.09 -1.48 6.64
N LEU A 173 10.34 -2.31 7.65
CA LEU A 173 10.15 -3.75 7.60
C LEU A 173 8.67 -4.11 7.33
N GLY A 174 7.74 -3.42 8.00
CA GLY A 174 6.31 -3.60 7.76
C GLY A 174 5.93 -3.38 6.29
N GLU A 175 6.49 -2.35 5.65
CA GLU A 175 6.29 -2.08 4.23
C GLU A 175 6.76 -3.25 3.34
N VAL A 176 7.94 -3.83 3.63
CA VAL A 176 8.46 -5.01 2.93
C VAL A 176 7.58 -6.25 3.17
N GLN A 177 7.08 -6.43 4.39
CA GLN A 177 6.23 -7.56 4.75
C GLN A 177 4.86 -7.50 4.07
N VAL A 178 4.23 -6.33 4.02
CA VAL A 178 2.98 -6.12 3.27
C VAL A 178 3.20 -6.40 1.79
N THR A 179 4.28 -5.86 1.23
CA THR A 179 4.72 -6.07 -0.15
C THR A 179 4.91 -7.56 -0.47
N ARG A 180 5.62 -8.30 0.38
CA ARG A 180 5.80 -9.76 0.27
C ARG A 180 4.45 -10.48 0.32
N LYS A 181 3.61 -10.15 1.31
CA LYS A 181 2.32 -10.81 1.52
C LYS A 181 1.35 -10.57 0.35
N PHE A 182 1.38 -9.38 -0.23
CA PHE A 182 0.65 -9.08 -1.46
C PHE A 182 1.08 -10.00 -2.62
N LEU A 183 2.39 -10.22 -2.84
CA LEU A 183 2.87 -11.12 -3.88
C LEU A 183 2.49 -12.59 -3.59
N GLU A 184 2.51 -13.02 -2.32
CA GLU A 184 2.00 -14.35 -1.93
C GLU A 184 0.53 -14.53 -2.34
N ASN A 185 -0.31 -13.51 -2.14
CA ASN A 185 -1.73 -13.55 -2.51
C ASN A 185 -1.97 -13.71 -4.01
N PHE A 186 -0.99 -13.37 -4.85
CA PHE A 186 -1.07 -13.46 -6.31
C PHE A 186 -0.19 -14.56 -6.91
N SER A 187 0.24 -15.53 -6.09
CA SER A 187 0.98 -16.69 -6.56
C SER A 187 0.08 -17.74 -7.24
N GLY A 188 0.67 -18.56 -8.11
CA GLY A 188 -0.05 -19.64 -8.81
C GLY A 188 -1.19 -19.12 -9.70
N ASP A 189 -2.40 -19.69 -9.53
CA ASP A 189 -3.56 -19.35 -10.35
C ASP A 189 -4.27 -18.05 -9.96
N GLN A 190 -3.83 -17.36 -8.90
CA GLN A 190 -4.53 -16.20 -8.35
C GLN A 190 -4.56 -15.02 -9.34
N VAL A 191 -3.51 -14.83 -10.13
CA VAL A 191 -3.50 -13.83 -11.21
C VAL A 191 -4.48 -14.22 -12.33
N ARG A 192 -4.63 -15.51 -12.64
CA ARG A 192 -5.66 -15.99 -13.57
C ARG A 192 -7.07 -15.75 -13.02
N PHE A 193 -7.27 -15.88 -11.71
CA PHE A 193 -8.57 -15.63 -11.08
C PHE A 193 -8.99 -14.16 -11.10
N LEU A 194 -8.04 -13.21 -11.15
CA LEU A 194 -8.36 -11.79 -11.40
C LEU A 194 -9.08 -11.57 -12.75
N ALA A 195 -8.81 -12.42 -13.73
CA ALA A 195 -9.40 -12.36 -15.07
C ALA A 195 -10.71 -13.16 -15.20
N ARG A 196 -11.27 -13.66 -14.09
CA ARG A 196 -12.53 -14.40 -14.07
C ARG A 196 -13.65 -13.57 -14.71
N SER A 197 -14.33 -14.14 -15.69
CA SER A 197 -15.50 -13.58 -16.34
C SER A 197 -16.79 -14.06 -15.68
N PHE A 198 -17.91 -13.44 -16.07
CA PHE A 198 -19.24 -13.96 -15.81
C PHE A 198 -20.02 -14.07 -17.12
N ALA A 199 -21.06 -14.89 -17.13
CA ALA A 199 -21.94 -15.07 -18.26
C ALA A 199 -23.40 -15.08 -17.82
N VAL A 200 -24.28 -14.58 -18.67
CA VAL A 200 -25.73 -14.60 -18.47
C VAL A 200 -26.40 -15.25 -19.70
N PRO A 201 -27.26 -16.27 -19.50
CA PRO A 201 -28.05 -16.86 -20.58
C PRO A 201 -28.91 -15.80 -21.30
N GLY A 202 -29.04 -15.92 -22.62
CA GLY A 202 -29.90 -15.06 -23.42
C GLY A 202 -31.36 -15.51 -23.47
N ASN A 203 -32.14 -14.80 -24.29
CA ASN A 203 -33.59 -14.98 -24.40
C ASN A 203 -33.99 -16.11 -25.36
N HIS A 204 -33.05 -16.63 -26.15
CA HIS A 204 -33.29 -17.69 -27.13
C HIS A 204 -32.08 -18.62 -27.27
N LEU A 205 -32.30 -19.75 -27.92
CA LEU A 205 -31.26 -20.75 -28.16
C LEU A 205 -30.03 -20.12 -28.82
N GLY A 206 -28.85 -20.48 -28.29
CA GLY A 206 -27.56 -20.01 -28.78
C GLY A 206 -27.15 -18.61 -28.33
N GLN A 207 -28.01 -17.86 -27.63
CA GLN A 207 -27.67 -16.51 -27.14
C GLN A 207 -27.07 -16.56 -25.73
N GLN A 208 -25.95 -15.85 -25.54
CA GLN A 208 -25.30 -15.64 -24.25
C GLN A 208 -24.60 -14.28 -24.24
N SER A 209 -24.61 -13.61 -23.09
CA SER A 209 -23.78 -12.42 -22.85
C SER A 209 -22.64 -12.77 -21.91
N ASN A 210 -21.49 -12.14 -22.11
CA ASN A 210 -20.29 -12.37 -21.30
C ASN A 210 -19.73 -11.03 -20.82
N GLY A 211 -19.44 -10.94 -19.53
CA GLY A 211 -18.73 -9.81 -18.93
C GLY A 211 -17.28 -10.19 -18.64
N TYR A 212 -16.34 -9.46 -19.22
CA TYR A 212 -14.91 -9.66 -19.04
C TYR A 212 -14.24 -8.50 -18.33
N ARG A 213 -13.15 -8.78 -17.63
CA ARG A 213 -12.19 -7.77 -17.17
C ARG A 213 -11.19 -7.54 -18.29
N TRP A 214 -11.26 -6.38 -18.93
CA TRP A 214 -10.39 -6.03 -20.06
C TRP A 214 -9.30 -5.05 -19.62
N PRO A 215 -8.05 -5.19 -20.08
CA PRO A 215 -7.00 -4.19 -19.86
C PRO A 215 -7.39 -2.84 -20.47
N TYR A 216 -6.76 -1.78 -19.97
CA TYR A 216 -6.75 -0.48 -20.62
C TYR A 216 -5.70 -0.41 -21.74
N GLY A 217 -4.60 -1.17 -21.63
CA GLY A 217 -3.48 -1.17 -22.58
C GLY A 217 -2.31 -0.33 -22.04
N PRO A 218 -1.92 0.79 -22.66
CA PRO A 218 -0.88 1.66 -22.14
C PRO A 218 -1.39 2.46 -20.93
N VAL A 219 -0.67 2.39 -19.81
CA VAL A 219 -1.05 3.08 -18.55
C VAL A 219 0.15 3.78 -17.92
N ALA A 220 -0.12 4.73 -17.03
CA ALA A 220 0.91 5.41 -16.23
C ALA A 220 0.65 5.24 -14.74
N ILE A 221 1.72 5.17 -13.95
CA ILE A 221 1.69 5.03 -12.49
C ILE A 221 2.63 6.08 -11.90
N ILE A 222 2.13 6.92 -11.01
CA ILE A 222 2.89 7.97 -10.34
C ILE A 222 2.72 7.82 -8.83
N THR A 223 3.82 7.68 -8.09
CA THR A 223 3.77 7.40 -6.63
C THR A 223 4.62 8.38 -5.82
N PRO A 224 4.26 8.62 -4.55
CA PRO A 224 4.91 9.61 -3.69
C PRO A 224 6.15 9.03 -2.99
N PHE A 225 6.72 9.82 -2.08
CA PHE A 225 7.96 9.48 -1.37
C PHE A 225 7.78 8.55 -0.15
N ASN A 226 6.61 8.54 0.47
CA ASN A 226 6.45 8.06 1.84
C ASN A 226 6.39 6.52 1.97
N PHE A 227 5.96 5.80 0.94
CA PHE A 227 6.01 4.34 0.85
C PHE A 227 6.62 3.93 -0.49
N PRO A 228 7.96 3.97 -0.60
CA PRO A 228 8.68 3.86 -1.86
C PRO A 228 8.73 2.45 -2.45
N LEU A 229 8.30 1.42 -1.71
CA LEU A 229 8.19 0.05 -2.17
C LEU A 229 6.73 -0.39 -2.33
N GLU A 230 5.93 -0.23 -1.27
CA GLU A 230 4.58 -0.81 -1.22
C GLU A 230 3.65 -0.20 -2.28
N ILE A 231 3.50 1.12 -2.29
CA ILE A 231 2.60 1.80 -3.23
C ILE A 231 3.01 1.50 -4.69
N PRO A 232 4.26 1.76 -5.13
CA PRO A 232 4.61 1.52 -6.53
C PRO A 232 4.55 0.05 -6.93
N LEU A 233 4.95 -0.89 -6.07
CA LEU A 233 4.90 -2.31 -6.43
C LEU A 233 3.46 -2.81 -6.57
N LEU A 234 2.60 -2.55 -5.60
CA LEU A 234 1.22 -3.05 -5.62
C LEU A 234 0.48 -2.57 -6.87
N GLN A 235 0.66 -1.30 -7.23
CA GLN A 235 0.05 -0.71 -8.43
C GLN A 235 0.69 -1.25 -9.72
N LEU A 236 2.02 -1.36 -9.76
CA LEU A 236 2.76 -1.92 -10.91
C LEU A 236 2.27 -3.34 -11.22
N MET A 237 2.28 -4.20 -10.21
CA MET A 237 1.90 -5.59 -10.37
C MET A 237 0.41 -5.71 -10.72
N GLY A 238 -0.48 -4.93 -10.09
CA GLY A 238 -1.89 -4.89 -10.46
C GLY A 238 -2.13 -4.50 -11.93
N ALA A 239 -1.41 -3.49 -12.43
CA ALA A 239 -1.48 -3.09 -13.83
C ALA A 239 -1.00 -4.21 -14.78
N LEU A 240 0.13 -4.83 -14.46
CA LEU A 240 0.71 -5.94 -15.24
C LEU A 240 -0.18 -7.18 -15.23
N TYR A 241 -0.70 -7.58 -14.06
CA TYR A 241 -1.60 -8.73 -13.91
C TYR A 241 -2.80 -8.62 -14.85
N MET A 242 -3.38 -7.43 -14.96
CA MET A 242 -4.55 -7.18 -15.80
C MET A 242 -4.24 -7.01 -17.29
N GLY A 243 -2.97 -7.07 -17.71
CA GLY A 243 -2.58 -7.03 -19.13
C GLY A 243 -2.15 -5.67 -19.66
N ASN A 244 -1.90 -4.70 -18.79
CA ASN A 244 -1.45 -3.36 -19.18
C ASN A 244 0.08 -3.30 -19.36
N LYS A 245 0.55 -2.29 -20.10
CA LYS A 245 1.96 -1.87 -20.12
C LYS A 245 2.10 -0.54 -19.36
N PRO A 246 2.61 -0.56 -18.13
CA PRO A 246 2.81 0.65 -17.35
C PRO A 246 4.14 1.37 -17.65
N VAL A 247 4.09 2.71 -17.67
CA VAL A 247 5.25 3.54 -17.29
C VAL A 247 5.13 3.89 -15.81
N LEU A 248 6.16 3.64 -15.03
CA LEU A 248 6.21 3.87 -13.59
C LEU A 248 7.13 5.04 -13.26
N LYS A 249 6.61 6.03 -12.52
CA LYS A 249 7.35 7.16 -11.98
C LYS A 249 7.19 7.22 -10.47
N VAL A 250 8.28 6.99 -9.74
CA VAL A 250 8.34 7.20 -8.29
C VAL A 250 8.92 8.60 -8.04
N ASP A 251 8.65 9.21 -6.87
CA ASP A 251 9.34 10.44 -6.45
C ASP A 251 10.87 10.19 -6.47
N SER A 252 11.62 11.07 -7.15
CA SER A 252 13.06 10.92 -7.37
C SER A 252 13.84 10.83 -6.06
N LYS A 253 13.32 11.38 -4.95
CA LYS A 253 13.96 11.27 -3.62
C LYS A 253 14.12 9.84 -3.14
N VAL A 254 13.26 8.93 -3.61
CA VAL A 254 13.15 7.56 -3.07
C VAL A 254 13.13 6.48 -4.15
N SER A 255 13.24 6.87 -5.42
CA SER A 255 13.05 5.99 -6.57
C SER A 255 14.07 4.84 -6.66
N ILE A 256 15.22 4.98 -5.99
CA ILE A 256 16.22 3.92 -5.83
C ILE A 256 15.63 2.60 -5.30
N VAL A 257 14.65 2.67 -4.39
CA VAL A 257 14.02 1.48 -3.81
C VAL A 257 13.31 0.67 -4.89
N MET A 258 12.51 1.36 -5.71
CA MET A 258 11.77 0.72 -6.79
C MET A 258 12.67 0.27 -7.94
N GLU A 259 13.77 0.97 -8.20
CA GLU A 259 14.79 0.48 -9.14
C GLU A 259 15.35 -0.88 -8.72
N GLN A 260 15.75 -1.01 -7.45
CA GLN A 260 16.26 -2.28 -6.92
C GLN A 260 15.17 -3.36 -6.95
N MET A 261 13.91 -3.01 -6.67
CA MET A 261 12.79 -3.95 -6.76
C MET A 261 12.54 -4.40 -8.21
N LEU A 262 12.62 -3.52 -9.21
CA LEU A 262 12.52 -3.90 -10.62
C LEU A 262 13.64 -4.85 -11.04
N ARG A 263 14.86 -4.64 -10.56
CA ARG A 263 15.98 -5.57 -10.79
C ARG A 263 15.70 -6.95 -10.18
N LEU A 264 15.13 -6.99 -8.97
CA LEU A 264 14.69 -8.25 -8.34
C LEU A 264 13.56 -8.92 -9.15
N LEU A 265 12.57 -8.15 -9.62
CA LEU A 265 11.49 -8.68 -10.46
C LEU A 265 12.01 -9.26 -11.79
N HIS A 266 12.97 -8.59 -12.44
CA HIS A 266 13.62 -9.12 -13.63
C HIS A 266 14.37 -10.42 -13.34
N LYS A 267 15.07 -10.51 -12.20
CA LYS A 267 15.67 -11.76 -11.72
C LYS A 267 14.63 -12.86 -11.48
N CYS A 268 13.41 -12.49 -11.07
CA CYS A 268 12.28 -13.40 -10.88
C CYS A 268 11.52 -13.75 -12.18
N GLY A 269 11.86 -13.13 -13.31
CA GLY A 269 11.31 -13.45 -14.62
C GLY A 269 10.40 -12.38 -15.25
N LEU A 270 10.26 -11.18 -14.63
CA LEU A 270 9.53 -10.07 -15.25
C LEU A 270 10.20 -9.66 -16.57
N PRO A 271 9.51 -9.74 -17.73
CA PRO A 271 10.06 -9.25 -18.98
C PRO A 271 10.36 -7.74 -18.91
N LYS A 272 11.57 -7.35 -19.33
CA LYS A 272 12.02 -5.95 -19.22
C LYS A 272 11.23 -4.98 -20.09
N GLU A 273 10.56 -5.48 -21.13
CA GLU A 273 9.76 -4.67 -22.05
C GLU A 273 8.31 -4.46 -21.58
N ASP A 274 7.89 -5.17 -20.52
CA ASP A 274 6.53 -5.09 -19.98
C ASP A 274 6.31 -3.81 -19.15
N VAL A 275 7.37 -3.16 -18.69
CA VAL A 275 7.33 -1.94 -17.88
C VAL A 275 8.46 -1.00 -18.29
N ASP A 276 8.16 0.30 -18.32
CA ASP A 276 9.18 1.35 -18.33
C ASP A 276 9.22 2.03 -16.94
N PHE A 277 10.41 2.46 -16.51
CA PHE A 277 10.64 3.18 -15.26
C PHE A 277 11.33 4.51 -15.57
N ILE A 278 10.69 5.60 -15.16
CA ILE A 278 11.14 6.96 -15.47
C ILE A 278 11.36 7.76 -14.20
N ASN A 279 12.54 8.36 -14.08
CA ASN A 279 12.81 9.42 -13.14
C ASN A 279 12.70 10.75 -13.87
N SER A 280 11.82 11.61 -13.40
CA SER A 280 11.61 12.95 -13.94
C SER A 280 11.00 13.86 -12.89
N ASP A 281 11.06 15.17 -13.13
CA ASP A 281 10.26 16.13 -12.42
C ASP A 281 8.77 16.02 -12.81
N GLY A 282 7.92 16.79 -12.11
CA GLY A 282 6.48 16.78 -12.36
C GLY A 282 6.10 17.37 -13.72
N ILE A 283 6.85 18.36 -14.22
CA ILE A 283 6.57 19.04 -15.49
C ILE A 283 6.81 18.10 -16.65
N THR A 284 7.98 17.44 -16.67
CA THR A 284 8.36 16.45 -17.68
C THR A 284 7.43 15.25 -17.66
N MET A 285 7.05 14.75 -16.47
CA MET A 285 6.07 13.67 -16.38
C MET A 285 4.71 14.09 -16.95
N ASN A 286 4.25 15.30 -16.63
CA ASN A 286 2.99 15.83 -17.18
C ASN A 286 3.04 15.92 -18.71
N LYS A 287 4.16 16.39 -19.27
CA LYS A 287 4.36 16.43 -20.73
C LYS A 287 4.29 15.04 -21.36
N LEU A 288 4.97 14.05 -20.78
CA LEU A 288 4.89 12.65 -21.22
C LEU A 288 3.45 12.15 -21.24
N LEU A 289 2.68 12.42 -20.18
CA LEU A 289 1.27 12.01 -20.13
C LEU A 289 0.42 12.65 -21.23
N MET A 290 0.66 13.93 -21.54
CA MET A 290 -0.07 14.67 -22.59
C MET A 290 0.28 14.18 -24.00
N GLU A 291 1.53 13.77 -24.23
CA GLU A 291 2.00 13.24 -25.50
C GLU A 291 1.62 11.76 -25.70
N ALA A 292 1.86 10.91 -24.70
CA ALA A 292 1.60 9.48 -24.76
C ALA A 292 0.11 9.11 -24.63
N LYS A 293 -0.68 9.98 -23.98
CA LYS A 293 -2.13 9.79 -23.78
C LYS A 293 -2.49 8.39 -23.27
N PRO A 294 -1.94 7.96 -22.12
CA PRO A 294 -2.23 6.65 -21.55
C PRO A 294 -3.74 6.49 -21.35
N GLN A 295 -4.24 5.26 -21.51
CA GLN A 295 -5.66 4.97 -21.38
C GLN A 295 -6.14 5.05 -19.92
N MET A 296 -5.23 4.93 -18.96
CA MET A 296 -5.46 5.11 -17.52
C MET A 296 -4.19 5.59 -16.84
N THR A 297 -4.32 6.49 -15.87
CA THR A 297 -3.21 6.92 -15.00
C THR A 297 -3.58 6.71 -13.54
N LEU A 298 -2.79 5.93 -12.80
CA LEU A 298 -2.88 5.89 -11.34
C LEU A 298 -1.94 6.95 -10.78
N PHE A 299 -2.47 7.87 -9.99
CA PHE A 299 -1.69 8.84 -9.24
C PHE A 299 -1.95 8.69 -7.75
N THR A 300 -0.86 8.60 -6.98
CA THR A 300 -0.89 8.71 -5.53
C THR A 300 -0.06 9.90 -5.10
N GLY A 301 -0.62 10.82 -4.31
CA GLY A 301 0.08 12.03 -3.90
C GLY A 301 -0.82 13.15 -3.41
N SER A 302 -0.41 14.41 -3.60
CA SER A 302 -1.20 15.55 -3.11
C SER A 302 -2.46 15.81 -3.94
N SER A 303 -3.54 16.22 -3.27
CA SER A 303 -4.82 16.57 -3.92
C SER A 303 -4.66 17.66 -5.00
N ARG A 304 -3.80 18.66 -4.78
CA ARG A 304 -3.49 19.70 -5.79
C ARG A 304 -2.99 19.13 -7.12
N VAL A 305 -2.10 18.13 -7.07
CA VAL A 305 -1.58 17.49 -8.29
C VAL A 305 -2.60 16.52 -8.86
N ALA A 306 -3.34 15.80 -8.00
CA ALA A 306 -4.41 14.90 -8.39
C ALA A 306 -5.49 15.61 -9.23
N GLU A 307 -5.99 16.76 -8.76
CA GLU A 307 -6.97 17.59 -9.46
C GLU A 307 -6.44 18.11 -10.81
N LYS A 308 -5.19 18.57 -10.83
CA LYS A 308 -4.54 18.99 -12.09
C LYS A 308 -4.50 17.84 -13.10
N LEU A 309 -4.08 16.64 -12.68
CA LEU A 309 -4.02 15.48 -13.56
C LEU A 309 -5.41 15.00 -14.00
N ALA A 310 -6.42 15.08 -13.12
CA ALA A 310 -7.80 14.78 -13.48
C ALA A 310 -8.31 15.71 -14.58
N ALA A 311 -8.00 17.00 -14.50
CA ALA A 311 -8.34 17.99 -15.53
C ALA A 311 -7.58 17.72 -16.84
N ASP A 312 -6.25 17.65 -16.80
CA ASP A 312 -5.38 17.47 -17.97
C ASP A 312 -5.72 16.19 -18.74
N LEU A 313 -5.98 15.09 -18.02
CA LEU A 313 -6.27 13.78 -18.59
C LEU A 313 -7.76 13.52 -18.82
N LYS A 314 -8.62 14.51 -18.56
CA LYS A 314 -10.07 14.45 -18.78
C LYS A 314 -10.72 13.26 -18.05
N GLY A 315 -10.36 13.08 -16.78
CA GLY A 315 -10.89 12.04 -15.90
C GLY A 315 -10.37 10.61 -16.17
N ARG A 316 -9.40 10.40 -17.07
CA ARG A 316 -8.73 9.09 -17.26
C ARG A 316 -7.71 8.78 -16.16
N VAL A 317 -8.15 8.91 -14.92
CA VAL A 317 -7.32 8.78 -13.73
C VAL A 317 -7.97 7.89 -12.67
N LYS A 318 -7.13 7.29 -11.84
CA LYS A 318 -7.45 6.74 -10.52
C LYS A 318 -6.56 7.46 -9.52
N LEU A 319 -7.16 7.96 -8.45
CA LEU A 319 -6.50 8.89 -7.52
C LEU A 319 -6.55 8.30 -6.11
N GLU A 320 -5.38 8.23 -5.48
CA GLU A 320 -5.21 8.08 -4.03
C GLU A 320 -4.55 9.37 -3.55
N ASP A 321 -5.35 10.37 -3.22
CA ASP A 321 -4.86 11.71 -2.92
C ASP A 321 -4.71 11.96 -1.41
N ALA A 322 -4.83 13.22 -0.97
CA ALA A 322 -4.58 13.56 0.42
C ALA A 322 -5.67 13.00 1.35
N GLY A 323 -5.31 12.75 2.60
CA GLY A 323 -6.24 12.33 3.65
C GLY A 323 -6.21 13.29 4.83
N PHE A 324 -7.39 13.61 5.38
CA PHE A 324 -7.53 14.24 6.70
C PHE A 324 -8.20 13.24 7.65
N GLY A 325 -7.41 12.25 8.07
CA GLY A 325 -7.89 11.11 8.84
C GLY A 325 -8.41 11.52 10.22
N TRP A 326 -9.62 11.11 10.56
CA TRP A 326 -10.24 11.35 11.87
C TRP A 326 -10.46 10.04 12.61
N LYS A 327 -10.29 10.07 13.94
CA LYS A 327 -10.67 9.01 14.86
C LYS A 327 -11.71 9.53 15.85
N ILE A 328 -12.73 8.74 16.15
CA ILE A 328 -13.76 9.06 17.13
C ILE A 328 -13.64 8.08 18.30
N LEU A 329 -13.49 8.60 19.51
CA LEU A 329 -13.64 7.81 20.74
C LEU A 329 -15.09 7.93 21.19
N GLY A 330 -15.82 6.81 21.19
CA GLY A 330 -17.23 6.74 21.58
C GLY A 330 -17.45 6.86 23.10
N PRO A 331 -18.72 6.79 23.56
CA PRO A 331 -19.05 6.90 24.98
C PRO A 331 -18.58 5.71 25.85
N ASP A 332 -18.25 4.58 25.22
CA ASP A 332 -17.94 3.29 25.83
C ASP A 332 -16.47 2.88 25.63
N VAL A 333 -15.57 3.86 25.56
CA VAL A 333 -14.12 3.59 25.40
C VAL A 333 -13.62 2.70 26.53
N GLN A 334 -13.03 1.59 26.12
CA GLN A 334 -12.38 0.60 26.97
C GLN A 334 -10.96 0.34 26.46
N GLU A 335 -10.13 -0.36 27.25
CA GLU A 335 -8.73 -0.66 26.92
C GLU A 335 -7.90 0.62 26.69
N VAL A 336 -7.94 1.55 27.64
CA VAL A 336 -7.42 2.91 27.49
C VAL A 336 -5.96 2.94 27.07
N GLU A 337 -5.12 2.10 27.66
CA GLU A 337 -3.69 2.01 27.37
C GLU A 337 -3.46 1.55 25.93
N TYR A 338 -4.25 0.58 25.45
CA TYR A 338 -4.19 0.11 24.07
C TYR A 338 -4.67 1.19 23.10
N VAL A 339 -5.80 1.84 23.40
CA VAL A 339 -6.35 2.94 22.58
C VAL A 339 -5.35 4.09 22.48
N ALA A 340 -4.73 4.46 23.59
CA ALA A 340 -3.69 5.48 23.65
C ALA A 340 -2.48 5.12 22.77
N TRP A 341 -1.99 3.88 22.88
CA TRP A 341 -0.90 3.38 22.04
C TRP A 341 -1.27 3.40 20.55
N VAL A 342 -2.49 2.99 20.19
CA VAL A 342 -2.97 3.05 18.79
C VAL A 342 -3.07 4.51 18.31
N CYS A 343 -3.55 5.44 19.15
CA CYS A 343 -3.60 6.86 18.82
C CYS A 343 -2.21 7.46 18.56
N ASP A 344 -1.22 7.15 19.40
CA ASP A 344 0.17 7.56 19.20
C ASP A 344 0.72 7.03 17.87
N GLN A 345 0.55 5.73 17.63
CA GLN A 345 1.03 5.08 16.41
C GLN A 345 0.33 5.59 15.14
N ASP A 346 -0.99 5.83 15.18
CA ASP A 346 -1.75 6.32 14.03
C ASP A 346 -1.40 7.78 13.69
N ALA A 347 -1.10 8.61 14.69
CA ALA A 347 -0.75 10.01 14.49
C ALA A 347 0.73 10.21 14.13
N TYR A 348 1.64 9.53 14.83
CA TYR A 348 3.07 9.90 14.84
C TYR A 348 4.01 8.87 14.22
N ALA A 349 3.56 7.65 13.92
CA ALA A 349 4.40 6.70 13.19
C ALA A 349 4.80 7.26 11.81
N CYS A 350 6.07 7.10 11.43
CA CYS A 350 6.68 7.75 10.27
C CYS A 350 6.59 9.29 10.31
N SER A 351 6.55 9.88 11.52
CA SER A 351 6.38 11.32 11.73
C SER A 351 5.09 11.86 11.09
N GLY A 352 4.02 11.06 11.09
CA GLY A 352 2.73 11.41 10.50
C GLY A 352 2.71 11.44 8.96
N GLN A 353 3.80 11.04 8.28
CA GLN A 353 3.90 11.06 6.82
C GLN A 353 3.18 9.86 6.17
N LYS A 354 1.91 9.65 6.52
CA LYS A 354 1.02 8.63 5.95
C LYS A 354 -0.26 9.29 5.51
N CYS A 355 -0.80 8.92 4.35
CA CYS A 355 -2.11 9.41 3.91
C CYS A 355 -3.23 8.97 4.87
N SER A 356 -3.04 7.85 5.57
CA SER A 356 -3.94 7.32 6.59
C SER A 356 -3.65 7.81 8.01
N ALA A 357 -2.75 8.78 8.21
CA ALA A 357 -2.39 9.25 9.54
C ALA A 357 -3.59 9.89 10.25
N GLN A 358 -3.71 9.66 11.55
CA GLN A 358 -4.69 10.33 12.40
C GLN A 358 -4.33 11.81 12.51
N SER A 359 -5.06 12.65 11.80
CA SER A 359 -4.91 14.11 11.79
C SER A 359 -5.81 14.78 12.82
N MET A 360 -6.90 14.10 13.23
CA MET A 360 -7.88 14.61 14.17
C MET A 360 -8.43 13.50 15.07
N LEU A 361 -8.60 13.78 16.35
CA LEU A 361 -9.21 12.89 17.33
C LEU A 361 -10.41 13.60 17.97
N PHE A 362 -11.61 13.08 17.73
CA PHE A 362 -12.83 13.52 18.40
C PHE A 362 -13.08 12.61 19.61
N MET A 363 -13.04 13.18 20.81
CA MET A 363 -13.25 12.41 22.04
C MET A 363 -14.64 12.68 22.60
N HIS A 364 -15.41 11.63 22.87
CA HIS A 364 -16.71 11.78 23.51
C HIS A 364 -16.56 12.37 24.90
N GLU A 365 -17.20 13.52 25.12
CA GLU A 365 -17.21 14.20 26.41
C GLU A 365 -18.16 13.48 27.38
N ILE A 366 -17.71 13.22 28.61
CA ILE A 366 -18.60 12.79 29.70
C ILE A 366 -19.02 14.03 30.48
N VAL A 367 -20.21 14.54 30.17
CA VAL A 367 -20.83 15.63 30.95
C VAL A 367 -21.59 15.01 32.13
N THR A 368 -21.19 15.36 33.35
CA THR A 368 -21.89 14.98 34.58
C THR A 368 -22.40 16.21 35.32
N GLN A 369 -23.58 16.10 35.94
CA GLN A 369 -24.12 17.11 36.85
C GLN A 369 -24.12 16.52 38.27
N TYR A 370 -23.67 17.31 39.25
CA TYR A 370 -23.63 16.88 40.65
C TYR A 370 -24.20 17.98 41.56
N LYS A 371 -24.75 17.56 42.69
CA LYS A 371 -25.16 18.45 43.79
C LYS A 371 -23.99 18.68 44.73
N GLN A 372 -24.01 19.76 45.51
CA GLN A 372 -22.91 20.13 46.40
C GLN A 372 -22.50 19.03 47.40
N ASP A 373 -23.46 18.22 47.89
CA ASP A 373 -23.23 17.06 48.76
C ASP A 373 -22.55 15.87 48.06
N GLN A 374 -22.50 15.87 46.72
CA GLN A 374 -21.88 14.85 45.89
C GLN A 374 -20.46 15.23 45.43
N LEU A 375 -19.96 16.41 45.79
CA LEU A 375 -18.65 16.92 45.35
C LEU A 375 -17.50 15.94 45.66
N ASN A 376 -17.47 15.38 46.86
CA ASN A 376 -16.43 14.41 47.24
C ASN A 376 -16.50 13.11 46.42
N MET A 377 -17.71 12.65 46.08
CA MET A 377 -17.90 11.48 45.23
C MET A 377 -17.37 11.73 43.81
N VAL A 378 -17.59 12.94 43.29
CA VAL A 378 -17.10 13.36 41.96
C VAL A 378 -15.58 13.49 41.97
N LEU A 379 -14.99 14.10 43.00
CA LEU A 379 -13.53 14.20 43.15
C LEU A 379 -12.88 12.80 43.26
N ASP A 380 -13.44 11.89 44.05
CA ASP A 380 -12.98 10.50 44.14
C ASP A 380 -13.16 9.74 42.82
N ALA A 381 -14.21 10.02 42.05
CA ALA A 381 -14.38 9.45 40.72
C ALA A 381 -13.33 10.00 39.74
N CYS A 382 -13.02 11.30 39.81
CA CYS A 382 -11.96 11.92 39.01
C CYS A 382 -10.56 11.38 39.36
N GLU A 383 -10.29 11.10 40.63
CA GLU A 383 -9.02 10.50 41.08
C GLU A 383 -8.90 9.02 40.72
N ARG A 384 -10.02 8.30 40.64
CA ARG A 384 -10.08 6.91 40.17
C ARG A 384 -10.12 6.77 38.64
N MET A 385 -10.15 7.88 37.89
CA MET A 385 -9.93 7.83 36.45
C MET A 385 -8.45 7.55 36.18
N HIS A 386 -8.13 6.27 36.02
CA HIS A 386 -6.79 5.80 35.66
C HIS A 386 -6.38 6.13 34.21
N ALA A 387 -7.30 6.69 33.42
CA ALA A 387 -7.10 7.09 32.05
C ALA A 387 -6.36 8.44 31.95
N HIS A 388 -5.03 8.40 32.11
CA HIS A 388 -4.18 9.60 32.14
C HIS A 388 -3.84 10.20 30.76
N LEU A 389 -4.34 9.65 29.65
CA LEU A 389 -4.21 10.32 28.37
C LEU A 389 -5.34 11.32 28.17
N THR A 390 -4.99 12.60 28.23
CA THR A 390 -5.73 13.75 27.65
C THR A 390 -7.06 14.17 28.28
N ALA A 391 -7.46 13.66 29.44
CA ALA A 391 -8.65 14.17 30.13
C ALA A 391 -8.31 15.42 30.98
N ALA A 392 -8.46 16.62 30.43
CA ALA A 392 -8.53 17.81 31.27
C ALA A 392 -9.95 17.91 31.85
N VAL A 393 -10.11 17.57 33.13
CA VAL A 393 -11.35 17.90 33.85
C VAL A 393 -11.46 19.43 33.92
N VAL A 394 -12.41 20.06 33.22
CA VAL A 394 -12.70 21.49 33.38
C VAL A 394 -14.07 21.62 34.06
N SER A 395 -14.13 22.45 35.09
CA SER A 395 -15.35 22.72 35.83
C SER A 395 -15.48 24.23 35.99
N ASN A 396 -16.67 24.76 35.79
CA ASN A 396 -16.97 26.16 36.11
C ASN A 396 -17.41 26.33 37.57
N ASP A 397 -17.44 25.25 38.37
CA ASP A 397 -17.75 25.29 39.80
C ASP A 397 -16.52 25.69 40.61
N GLN A 398 -16.62 26.84 41.28
CA GLN A 398 -15.53 27.43 42.06
C GLN A 398 -15.12 26.57 43.27
N LEU A 399 -16.05 25.83 43.88
CA LEU A 399 -15.76 24.90 44.99
C LEU A 399 -14.98 23.69 44.50
N PHE A 400 -15.33 23.17 43.32
CA PHE A 400 -14.58 22.07 42.69
C PHE A 400 -13.15 22.51 42.33
N LEU A 401 -12.99 23.70 41.75
CA LEU A 401 -11.68 24.24 41.39
C LEU A 401 -10.78 24.45 42.63
N GLN A 402 -11.34 24.94 43.73
CA GLN A 402 -10.63 25.10 45.01
C GLN A 402 -10.25 23.76 45.65
N ALA A 403 -11.15 22.77 45.64
CA ALA A 403 -10.87 21.46 46.20
C ALA A 403 -9.78 20.70 45.43
N ARG A 404 -9.75 20.86 44.10
CA ARG A 404 -8.74 20.23 43.23
C ARG A 404 -7.36 20.88 43.35
N SER A 405 -7.28 22.20 43.50
CA SER A 405 -5.99 22.90 43.61
C SER A 405 -5.20 22.52 44.86
N LEU A 406 -5.87 22.07 45.92
CA LEU A 406 -5.26 21.58 47.15
C LEU A 406 -4.63 20.17 47.04
N LYS A 407 -4.88 19.44 45.95
CA LYS A 407 -4.42 18.04 45.78
C LYS A 407 -3.31 17.80 44.75
N ILE A 408 -2.92 18.78 43.93
CA ILE A 408 -1.96 18.54 42.82
C ILE A 408 -0.54 18.99 43.20
N LEU A 409 0.33 18.02 43.51
CA LEU A 409 1.78 18.09 43.33
C LEU A 409 2.17 17.08 42.24
N SER A 410 2.87 17.56 41.22
CA SER A 410 3.45 16.83 40.07
C SER A 410 2.48 16.40 38.96
N THR A 411 2.53 17.11 37.83
CA THR A 411 2.82 16.62 36.46
C THR A 411 2.08 17.48 35.43
N VAL A 412 2.82 18.03 34.47
CA VAL A 412 2.32 18.88 33.39
C VAL A 412 1.85 17.98 32.24
N TYR A 413 0.59 18.11 31.80
CA TYR A 413 0.05 17.42 30.61
C TYR A 413 -0.69 18.40 29.69
N PHE A 414 -0.49 18.24 28.37
CA PHE A 414 -1.16 19.01 27.30
C PHE A 414 -2.66 18.68 27.23
N ALA A 415 -3.48 19.72 27.02
CA ALA A 415 -4.92 19.74 27.30
C ALA A 415 -5.83 19.40 26.10
N LEU A 416 -6.96 18.74 26.38
CA LEU A 416 -8.24 18.80 25.63
C LEU A 416 -9.42 18.46 26.58
N TYR A 417 -10.61 19.04 26.31
CA TYR A 417 -11.59 19.60 27.27
C TYR A 417 -12.67 18.63 27.81
N PHE A 418 -13.11 18.86 29.05
CA PHE A 418 -14.40 18.44 29.64
C PHE A 418 -15.09 19.64 30.29
N HIS A 419 -16.40 19.84 30.17
CA HIS A 419 -17.20 20.84 30.89
C HIS A 419 -18.09 20.18 31.96
N ILE A 420 -17.85 20.51 33.23
CA ILE A 420 -18.71 20.13 34.36
C ILE A 420 -19.54 21.35 34.82
N TYR A 421 -20.86 21.18 34.89
CA TYR A 421 -21.81 22.20 35.36
C TYR A 421 -22.45 21.80 36.70
N SER A 422 -22.52 22.75 37.64
CA SER A 422 -23.19 22.62 38.95
C SER A 422 -24.66 23.03 38.86
N LEU A 423 -25.58 22.18 39.33
CA LEU A 423 -26.99 22.53 39.50
C LEU A 423 -27.20 23.19 40.87
N ILE A 424 -26.86 24.46 40.99
CA ILE A 424 -27.38 25.28 42.09
C ILE A 424 -28.83 25.63 41.72
N LYS A 425 -29.79 24.99 42.39
CA LYS A 425 -31.19 25.44 42.37
C LYS A 425 -31.24 26.88 42.91
N SER A 426 -31.31 27.88 42.04
CA SER A 426 -31.90 29.16 42.41
C SER A 426 -33.43 29.01 42.43
N LYS A 427 -33.95 28.44 43.53
CA LYS A 427 -35.22 28.95 44.04
C LYS A 427 -34.87 30.29 44.68
N GLU A 428 -35.55 31.35 44.23
CA GLU A 428 -35.35 32.78 44.54
C GLU A 428 -34.58 33.54 43.45
N LEU A 429 -35.32 33.96 42.43
CA LEU A 429 -35.19 35.23 41.69
C LEU A 429 -36.27 35.28 40.60
N PHE A 430 -37.53 35.28 41.04
CA PHE A 430 -38.65 35.90 40.33
C PHE A 430 -39.58 36.45 41.41
N GLY A 431 -39.30 37.70 41.78
CA GLY A 431 -40.20 38.66 42.38
C GLY A 431 -40.10 39.92 41.55
#